data_AF-A0A7X8VYW7-F1
#
_entry.id   AF-A0A7X8VYW7-F1
#
_cell.length_a   1.000
_cell.length_b   1.000
_cell.length_c   1.000
_cell.angle_alpha   90.00
_cell.angle_beta   90.00
_cell.angle_gamma   90.00
#
_symmetry.space_group_name_H-M   'P 1'
#
loop_
_entity.id
_entity.type
_entity.pdbx_description
1 polymer ?
#
loop_
_entity_poly.entity_id
_entity_poly.type
_entity_poly.pdbx_seq_one_letter_code
_entity_poly.pdbx_strand_id
1 'polypeptide(L)'
;MSSLDYLSLLARWVPAARRFLQPVEAGSTLLTYGIGNHGHWAMQAHNTAFTAFAELAVNQDTDCQRAGMQRGELQQTALAMLRFTLQSHLTGGGACTDGLCWGHSWISVLGLERMMPGIEALQEYLDENDRGLLRRVLLSEGDWLLDSYIVKAGLTSHSGRNKPESNMWNGAFLWRLSFLYPDAPRVAEYREKGTALLLNAISYPEDSNSCELFAGRELKDWHQGANFFASGACNHHGYLNVGYINVTLSNLALLHFSARRRSWPLPSELYHNLERIMPLCRTMLFPDGRLLRIGGDNRVRYCYCQDYALLVWMLMQDVTGDNSMQEYISGWLAQVQREQEANPDGSFLGNRLRHLEAISPLYYTRLEGDRAGTLAVASNWQRMLDESPPPSEPKYKYSPVQNLSSWKDDYHGALFCRGQRRVASWVWRSAERPTGLCLPVAGSDWAEWRWNLAGRIVGQGVQAVNTPEITDCREFPGGFLTSGLYRVDSCGQYAEGESDECVAEVRLAFAALPDDATVLGLQTARTANRVFLREIKGLNLNIPNDIWNGGRRTLHSDRDG
;
A
#
# COMPACT_ATOMS: atom_id res chain seq x y z
N MET A 1 -5.61 -21.81 7.72
CA MET A 1 -4.77 -21.71 6.51
C MET A 1 -3.39 -22.21 6.85
N SER A 2 -2.69 -22.77 5.87
CA SER A 2 -1.31 -23.23 6.05
C SER A 2 -0.38 -22.45 5.13
N SER A 3 0.92 -22.47 5.42
CA SER A 3 1.97 -21.97 4.51
C SER A 3 1.78 -22.46 3.05
N LEU A 4 1.21 -23.66 2.88
CA LEU A 4 0.92 -24.30 1.59
C LEU A 4 -0.02 -23.47 0.70
N ASP A 5 -0.94 -22.69 1.28
CA ASP A 5 -1.89 -21.87 0.52
C ASP A 5 -1.16 -20.76 -0.25
N TYR A 6 -0.17 -20.12 0.39
CA TYR A 6 0.67 -19.10 -0.25
C TYR A 6 1.59 -19.70 -1.32
N LEU A 7 2.25 -20.83 -1.01
CA LEU A 7 3.19 -21.49 -1.93
C LEU A 7 2.49 -22.01 -3.20
N SER A 8 1.28 -22.53 -3.08
CA SER A 8 0.46 -22.98 -4.22
C SER A 8 0.18 -21.85 -5.22
N LEU A 9 -0.11 -20.64 -4.72
CA LEU A 9 -0.32 -19.45 -5.53
C LEU A 9 0.99 -18.95 -6.17
N LEU A 10 2.08 -18.93 -5.41
CA LEU A 10 3.40 -18.52 -5.88
C LEU A 10 3.96 -19.46 -6.94
N ALA A 11 3.92 -20.78 -6.71
CA ALA A 11 4.37 -21.77 -7.68
C ALA A 11 3.61 -21.63 -8.99
N ARG A 12 2.29 -21.41 -8.94
CA ARG A 12 1.49 -21.19 -10.15
C ARG A 12 1.90 -19.94 -10.94
N TRP A 13 2.45 -18.92 -10.28
CA TRP A 13 2.85 -17.66 -10.92
C TRP A 13 4.17 -17.75 -11.70
N VAL A 14 5.06 -18.68 -11.34
CA VAL A 14 6.40 -18.82 -11.93
C VAL A 14 6.38 -18.90 -13.47
N PRO A 15 5.53 -19.71 -14.13
CA PRO A 15 5.49 -19.77 -15.59
C PRO A 15 5.25 -18.40 -16.26
N ALA A 16 4.34 -17.60 -15.73
CA ALA A 16 4.11 -16.24 -16.22
C ALA A 16 5.31 -15.32 -15.93
N ALA A 17 5.89 -15.41 -14.73
CA ALA A 17 7.05 -14.61 -14.33
C ALA A 17 8.28 -14.85 -15.21
N ARG A 18 8.52 -16.09 -15.62
CA ARG A 18 9.66 -16.48 -16.48
C ARG A 18 9.72 -15.74 -17.81
N ARG A 19 8.58 -15.30 -18.34
CA ARG A 19 8.51 -14.47 -19.57
C ARG A 19 9.22 -13.12 -19.42
N PHE A 20 9.39 -12.67 -18.18
CA PHE A 20 10.04 -11.41 -17.82
C PHE A 20 11.40 -11.62 -17.15
N LEU A 21 11.89 -12.86 -17.04
CA LEU A 21 13.24 -13.15 -16.58
C LEU A 21 14.21 -13.11 -17.76
N GLN A 22 15.21 -12.24 -17.68
CA GLN A 22 16.19 -12.05 -18.75
C GLN A 22 17.60 -11.90 -18.18
N PRO A 23 18.63 -12.49 -18.82
CA PRO A 23 20.00 -12.19 -18.48
C PRO A 23 20.29 -10.72 -18.80
N VAL A 24 21.15 -10.06 -17.99
CA VAL A 24 21.51 -8.65 -18.19
C VAL A 24 22.10 -8.41 -19.59
N GLU A 25 22.93 -9.36 -20.03
CA GLU A 25 23.51 -9.42 -21.37
C GLU A 25 23.68 -10.89 -21.77
N ALA A 26 23.91 -11.17 -23.06
CA ALA A 26 24.07 -12.53 -23.55
C ALA A 26 25.24 -13.24 -22.85
N GLY A 27 24.95 -14.38 -22.19
CA GLY A 27 25.96 -15.15 -21.44
C GLY A 27 26.16 -14.69 -19.99
N SER A 28 25.46 -13.64 -19.54
CA SER A 28 25.52 -13.19 -18.14
C SER A 28 24.94 -14.24 -17.18
N THR A 29 25.54 -14.35 -16.00
CA THR A 29 25.01 -15.14 -14.88
C THR A 29 24.05 -14.34 -13.99
N LEU A 30 23.88 -13.04 -14.27
CA LEU A 30 22.94 -12.16 -13.59
C LEU A 30 21.60 -12.17 -14.31
N LEU A 31 20.51 -12.18 -13.54
CA LEU A 31 19.15 -12.17 -14.06
C LEU A 31 18.39 -10.96 -13.58
N THR A 32 17.60 -10.35 -14.46
CA THR A 32 16.63 -9.31 -14.13
C THR A 32 15.21 -9.83 -14.25
N TYR A 33 14.27 -9.15 -13.60
CA TYR A 33 12.84 -9.37 -13.77
C TYR A 33 12.22 -8.04 -14.20
N GLY A 34 11.47 -8.06 -15.29
CA GLY A 34 11.00 -6.84 -15.94
C GLY A 34 12.14 -6.15 -16.71
N ILE A 35 12.18 -4.82 -16.70
CA ILE A 35 13.12 -4.06 -17.54
C ILE A 35 14.54 -3.95 -16.96
N GLY A 36 14.70 -4.13 -15.65
CA GLY A 36 16.02 -4.12 -14.98
C GLY A 36 16.82 -2.81 -15.07
N ASN A 37 16.21 -1.68 -15.40
CA ASN A 37 16.91 -0.40 -15.50
C ASN A 37 17.10 0.27 -14.13
N HIS A 38 17.93 1.31 -14.03
CA HIS A 38 18.26 1.94 -12.73
C HIS A 38 17.07 2.66 -12.05
N GLY A 39 15.94 2.80 -12.73
CA GLY A 39 14.77 3.48 -12.21
C GLY A 39 14.18 2.77 -11.00
N HIS A 40 13.81 3.54 -9.96
CA HIS A 40 13.33 2.99 -8.68
C HIS A 40 12.20 1.97 -8.82
N TRP A 41 11.29 2.16 -9.79
CA TRP A 41 10.17 1.25 -10.00
C TRP A 41 10.56 -0.05 -10.69
N ALA A 42 11.58 -0.03 -11.55
CA ALA A 42 12.11 -1.23 -12.17
C ALA A 42 12.83 -2.08 -11.12
N MET A 43 13.67 -1.44 -10.29
CA MET A 43 14.32 -2.11 -9.18
C MET A 43 13.31 -2.68 -8.19
N GLN A 44 12.23 -1.97 -7.84
CA GLN A 44 11.21 -2.54 -6.96
C GLN A 44 10.45 -3.73 -7.57
N ALA A 45 10.14 -3.69 -8.87
CA ALA A 45 9.54 -4.83 -9.55
C ALA A 45 10.46 -6.05 -9.48
N HIS A 46 11.76 -5.84 -9.73
CA HIS A 46 12.77 -6.88 -9.63
C HIS A 46 12.93 -7.43 -8.20
N ASN A 47 13.07 -6.55 -7.20
CA ASN A 47 13.34 -6.89 -5.81
C ASN A 47 12.19 -7.70 -5.17
N THR A 48 10.95 -7.37 -5.50
CA THR A 48 9.77 -8.10 -5.00
C THR A 48 9.63 -9.46 -5.67
N ALA A 49 9.90 -9.57 -6.98
CA ALA A 49 9.98 -10.86 -7.66
C ALA A 49 11.12 -11.75 -7.11
N PHE A 50 12.29 -11.17 -6.83
CA PHE A 50 13.39 -11.89 -6.17
C PHE A 50 12.92 -12.56 -4.87
N THR A 51 12.16 -11.84 -4.06
CA THR A 51 11.67 -12.34 -2.76
C THR A 51 10.80 -13.58 -2.94
N ALA A 52 9.98 -13.62 -4.00
CA ALA A 52 9.18 -14.78 -4.35
C ALA A 52 10.03 -15.98 -4.79
N PHE A 53 11.02 -15.78 -5.67
CA PHE A 53 11.94 -16.84 -6.08
C PHE A 53 12.76 -17.37 -4.91
N ALA A 54 13.21 -16.50 -4.00
CA ALA A 54 13.94 -16.87 -2.80
C ALA A 54 13.12 -17.79 -1.89
N GLU A 55 11.87 -17.42 -1.57
CA GLU A 55 10.99 -18.26 -0.74
C GLU A 55 10.70 -19.61 -1.40
N LEU A 56 10.37 -19.62 -2.71
CA LEU A 56 10.10 -20.86 -3.44
C LEU A 56 11.33 -21.79 -3.47
N ALA A 57 12.53 -21.23 -3.58
CA ALA A 57 13.77 -22.00 -3.60
C ALA A 57 14.02 -22.74 -2.27
N VAL A 58 13.82 -22.05 -1.15
CA VAL A 58 14.18 -22.56 0.18
C VAL A 58 13.08 -23.40 0.83
N ASN A 59 11.82 -23.13 0.52
CA ASN A 59 10.71 -23.79 1.19
C ASN A 59 10.52 -25.22 0.66
N GLN A 60 10.67 -26.21 1.54
CA GLN A 60 10.65 -27.63 1.15
C GLN A 60 9.30 -28.07 0.59
N ASP A 61 8.22 -27.38 0.97
CA ASP A 61 6.86 -27.66 0.52
C ASP A 61 6.53 -27.06 -0.86
N THR A 62 7.47 -26.36 -1.49
CA THR A 62 7.29 -25.83 -2.85
C THR A 62 7.00 -26.95 -3.85
N ASP A 63 5.85 -26.83 -4.54
CA ASP A 63 5.50 -27.66 -5.69
C ASP A 63 6.30 -27.23 -6.94
N CYS A 64 7.48 -27.84 -7.11
CA CYS A 64 8.36 -27.59 -8.26
C CYS A 64 7.73 -27.98 -9.60
N GLN A 65 6.84 -28.98 -9.63
CA GLN A 65 6.15 -29.38 -10.86
C GLN A 65 5.22 -28.25 -11.32
N ARG A 66 4.47 -27.67 -10.38
CA ARG A 66 3.59 -26.53 -10.65
C ARG A 66 4.36 -25.26 -10.99
N ALA A 67 5.51 -25.02 -10.36
CA ALA A 67 6.42 -23.94 -10.72
C ALA A 67 7.03 -24.10 -12.12
N GLY A 68 7.07 -25.33 -12.64
CA GLY A 68 7.74 -25.63 -13.91
C GLY A 68 9.25 -25.38 -13.86
N MET A 69 9.84 -25.45 -12.67
CA MET A 69 11.27 -25.25 -12.39
C MET A 69 11.70 -26.19 -11.26
N GLN A 70 12.86 -26.81 -11.42
CA GLN A 70 13.48 -27.59 -10.36
C GLN A 70 13.93 -26.67 -9.21
N ARG A 71 14.01 -27.22 -8.00
CA ARG A 71 14.46 -26.47 -6.82
C ARG A 71 15.83 -25.80 -7.01
N GLY A 72 16.77 -26.51 -7.62
CA GLY A 72 18.09 -25.96 -7.94
C GLY A 72 18.02 -24.78 -8.93
N GLU A 73 17.10 -24.82 -9.90
CA GLU A 73 16.89 -23.71 -10.85
C GLU A 73 16.26 -22.49 -10.15
N LEU A 74 15.29 -22.70 -9.26
CA LEU A 74 14.70 -21.64 -8.43
C LEU A 74 15.77 -20.96 -7.56
N GLN A 75 16.62 -21.75 -6.91
CA GLN A 75 17.74 -21.26 -6.10
C GLN A 75 18.74 -20.45 -6.93
N GLN A 76 19.19 -21.00 -8.07
CA GLN A 76 20.11 -20.30 -8.97
C GLN A 76 19.51 -18.99 -9.50
N THR A 77 18.21 -18.99 -9.82
CA THR A 77 17.48 -17.79 -10.26
C THR A 77 17.46 -16.74 -9.16
N ALA A 78 17.10 -17.12 -7.93
CA ALA A 78 17.06 -16.19 -6.80
C ALA A 78 18.45 -15.58 -6.51
N LEU A 79 19.52 -16.39 -6.54
CA LEU A 79 20.89 -15.91 -6.35
C LEU A 79 21.33 -14.97 -7.48
N ALA A 80 21.01 -15.30 -8.74
CA ALA A 80 21.32 -14.45 -9.90
C ALA A 80 20.61 -13.09 -9.82
N MET A 81 19.37 -13.07 -9.34
CA MET A 81 18.60 -11.84 -9.12
C MET A 81 19.15 -11.01 -7.95
N LEU A 82 19.47 -11.64 -6.82
CA LEU A 82 20.12 -10.95 -5.69
C LEU A 82 21.43 -10.30 -6.13
N ARG A 83 22.27 -11.07 -6.84
CA ARG A 83 23.56 -10.59 -7.34
C ARG A 83 23.39 -9.45 -8.34
N PHE A 84 22.38 -9.49 -9.21
CA PHE A 84 22.06 -8.35 -10.07
C PHE A 84 21.78 -7.10 -9.23
N THR A 85 20.91 -7.19 -8.23
CA THR A 85 20.60 -6.05 -7.34
C THR A 85 21.85 -5.51 -6.67
N LEU A 86 22.69 -6.38 -6.10
CA LEU A 86 23.87 -5.96 -5.35
C LEU A 86 24.97 -5.38 -6.26
N GLN A 87 25.23 -5.99 -7.41
CA GLN A 87 26.30 -5.57 -8.32
C GLN A 87 25.94 -4.30 -9.10
N SER A 88 24.67 -4.10 -9.44
CA SER A 88 24.20 -2.90 -10.16
C SER A 88 24.02 -1.66 -9.27
N HIS A 89 24.21 -1.80 -7.95
CA HIS A 89 24.22 -0.68 -7.02
C HIS A 89 25.44 0.22 -7.26
N LEU A 90 25.37 1.50 -6.87
CA LEU A 90 26.47 2.48 -6.94
C LEU A 90 27.80 1.99 -6.33
N THR A 91 27.75 1.06 -5.38
CA THR A 91 28.94 0.46 -4.74
C THR A 91 29.27 -0.96 -5.21
N GLY A 92 28.49 -1.51 -6.14
CA GLY A 92 28.51 -2.91 -6.54
C GLY A 92 29.50 -3.23 -7.67
N GLY A 93 29.95 -2.22 -8.42
CA GLY A 93 30.94 -2.35 -9.50
C GLY A 93 30.38 -2.76 -10.87
N GLY A 94 29.07 -3.00 -10.99
CA GLY A 94 28.35 -3.22 -12.23
C GLY A 94 27.34 -2.12 -12.53
N ALA A 95 26.44 -2.38 -13.47
CA ALA A 95 25.39 -1.45 -13.88
C ALA A 95 24.05 -2.17 -14.09
N CYS A 96 22.97 -1.40 -14.11
CA CYS A 96 21.66 -1.85 -14.56
C CYS A 96 21.65 -2.03 -16.08
N THR A 97 20.53 -2.50 -16.64
CA THR A 97 20.39 -2.81 -18.08
C THR A 97 20.52 -1.60 -19.00
N ASP A 98 20.43 -0.38 -18.47
CA ASP A 98 20.63 0.87 -19.20
C ASP A 98 22.01 1.51 -18.97
N GLY A 99 22.94 0.76 -18.37
CA GLY A 99 24.32 1.20 -18.15
C GLY A 99 24.51 2.15 -16.96
N LEU A 100 23.45 2.44 -16.20
CA LEU A 100 23.49 3.29 -15.01
C LEU A 100 23.40 2.46 -13.72
N CYS A 101 23.87 3.00 -12.61
CA CYS A 101 23.75 2.36 -11.29
C CYS A 101 22.51 2.85 -10.56
N TRP A 102 21.92 1.99 -9.72
CA TRP A 102 20.85 2.40 -8.80
C TRP A 102 21.42 2.64 -7.40
N GLY A 103 20.67 3.36 -6.56
CA GLY A 103 21.02 3.61 -5.16
C GLY A 103 20.82 5.07 -4.76
N HIS A 104 20.99 5.37 -3.49
CA HIS A 104 21.08 6.72 -2.92
C HIS A 104 19.85 7.58 -3.24
N SER A 105 18.67 7.05 -2.91
CA SER A 105 17.39 7.73 -3.12
C SER A 105 16.46 7.50 -1.94
N TRP A 106 15.44 8.36 -1.83
CA TRP A 106 14.45 8.32 -0.76
C TRP A 106 13.67 7.00 -0.66
N ILE A 107 13.69 6.18 -1.72
CA ILE A 107 12.91 4.95 -1.85
C ILE A 107 13.77 3.71 -2.12
N SER A 108 15.09 3.86 -2.24
CA SER A 108 16.02 2.75 -2.52
C SER A 108 15.87 1.64 -1.47
N VAL A 109 15.90 2.01 -0.20
CA VAL A 109 15.82 1.04 0.91
C VAL A 109 14.45 0.37 1.06
N LEU A 110 13.37 0.93 0.50
CA LEU A 110 12.07 0.24 0.47
C LEU A 110 12.17 -1.08 -0.32
N GLY A 111 12.89 -1.06 -1.44
CA GLY A 111 13.16 -2.26 -2.21
C GLY A 111 13.97 -3.27 -1.39
N LEU A 112 15.01 -2.80 -0.68
CA LEU A 112 15.86 -3.65 0.16
C LEU A 112 15.08 -4.25 1.35
N GLU A 113 14.28 -3.47 2.08
CA GLU A 113 13.45 -3.96 3.18
C GLU A 113 12.50 -5.08 2.71
N ARG A 114 11.91 -4.93 1.52
CA ARG A 114 11.04 -5.97 0.93
C ARG A 114 11.80 -7.23 0.52
N MET A 115 13.10 -7.13 0.20
CA MET A 115 13.97 -8.27 -0.06
C MET A 115 14.44 -8.99 1.19
N MET A 116 14.46 -8.32 2.36
CA MET A 116 15.07 -8.87 3.57
C MET A 116 14.55 -10.26 3.96
N PRO A 117 13.24 -10.57 3.90
CA PRO A 117 12.75 -11.92 4.19
C PRO A 117 13.30 -12.99 3.22
N GLY A 118 13.50 -12.64 1.94
CA GLY A 118 14.12 -13.52 0.94
C GLY A 118 15.63 -13.68 1.15
N ILE A 119 16.34 -12.60 1.50
CA ILE A 119 17.77 -12.63 1.83
C ILE A 119 18.02 -13.47 3.09
N GLU A 120 17.16 -13.31 4.11
CA GLU A 120 17.13 -14.13 5.33
C GLU A 120 16.95 -15.61 5.02
N ALA A 121 16.00 -15.93 4.16
CA ALA A 121 15.77 -17.30 3.69
C ALA A 121 17.01 -17.89 3.01
N LEU A 122 17.71 -17.11 2.19
CA LEU A 122 18.87 -17.57 1.42
C LEU A 122 20.20 -17.56 2.20
N GLN A 123 20.20 -17.25 3.49
CA GLN A 123 21.43 -16.99 4.26
C GLN A 123 22.50 -18.10 4.15
N GLU A 124 22.08 -19.37 4.08
CA GLU A 124 22.96 -20.53 3.95
C GLU A 124 23.56 -20.70 2.54
N TYR A 125 22.92 -20.11 1.53
CA TYR A 125 23.32 -20.21 0.12
C TYR A 125 24.19 -19.04 -0.37
N LEU A 126 24.26 -17.96 0.41
CA LEU A 126 25.16 -16.84 0.10
C LEU A 126 26.61 -17.32 0.20
N ASP A 127 27.51 -16.83 -0.65
CA ASP A 127 28.96 -17.00 -0.47
C ASP A 127 29.57 -15.78 0.24
N GLU A 128 30.88 -15.78 0.50
CA GLU A 128 31.55 -14.66 1.18
C GLU A 128 31.47 -13.36 0.37
N ASN A 129 31.49 -13.46 -0.96
CA ASN A 129 31.37 -12.30 -1.83
C ASN A 129 29.96 -11.71 -1.79
N ASP A 130 28.92 -12.56 -1.81
CA ASP A 130 27.53 -12.15 -1.66
C ASP A 130 27.33 -11.42 -0.31
N ARG A 131 27.86 -11.96 0.79
CA ARG A 131 27.78 -11.32 2.12
C ARG A 131 28.53 -10.00 2.16
N GLY A 132 29.72 -9.93 1.55
CA GLY A 132 30.52 -8.71 1.45
C GLY A 132 29.85 -7.61 0.63
N LEU A 133 29.26 -7.96 -0.52
CA LEU A 133 28.50 -7.04 -1.36
C LEU A 133 27.23 -6.56 -0.67
N LEU A 134 26.47 -7.48 -0.05
CA LEU A 134 25.27 -7.14 0.71
C LEU A 134 25.59 -6.14 1.81
N ARG A 135 26.60 -6.42 2.65
CA ARG A 135 27.02 -5.50 3.71
C ARG A 135 27.41 -4.13 3.17
N ARG A 136 28.16 -4.08 2.06
CA ARG A 136 28.60 -2.84 1.43
C ARG A 136 27.41 -2.00 0.94
N VAL A 137 26.47 -2.60 0.23
CA VAL A 137 25.27 -1.92 -0.28
C VAL A 137 24.42 -1.40 0.88
N LEU A 138 24.16 -2.25 1.88
CA LEU A 138 23.34 -1.91 3.03
C LEU A 138 23.93 -0.74 3.85
N LEU A 139 25.23 -0.77 4.14
CA LEU A 139 25.90 0.33 4.83
C LEU A 139 25.95 1.61 3.98
N SER A 140 26.17 1.50 2.66
CA SER A 140 26.19 2.65 1.78
C SER A 140 24.84 3.38 1.71
N GLU A 141 23.74 2.65 1.67
CA GLU A 141 22.39 3.22 1.76
C GLU A 141 22.13 3.83 3.14
N GLY A 142 22.59 3.18 4.21
CA GLY A 142 22.50 3.71 5.58
C GLY A 142 23.23 5.04 5.75
N ASP A 143 24.46 5.13 5.26
CA ASP A 143 25.27 6.35 5.29
C ASP A 143 24.61 7.46 4.48
N TRP A 144 24.10 7.15 3.29
CA TRP A 144 23.35 8.12 2.48
C TRP A 144 22.10 8.64 3.22
N LEU A 145 21.36 7.77 3.92
CA LEU A 145 20.21 8.19 4.71
C LEU A 145 20.60 9.12 5.87
N LEU A 146 21.75 8.90 6.52
CA LEU A 146 22.26 9.80 7.55
C LEU A 146 22.59 11.17 6.97
N ASP A 147 23.30 11.19 5.85
CA ASP A 147 23.92 12.40 5.31
C ASP A 147 22.97 13.23 4.45
N SER A 148 22.01 12.58 3.77
CA SER A 148 21.20 13.21 2.71
C SER A 148 19.69 13.18 2.98
N TYR A 149 19.18 12.21 3.76
CA TYR A 149 17.74 12.11 4.00
C TYR A 149 17.32 12.87 5.27
N ILE A 150 16.32 13.73 5.13
CA ILE A 150 15.74 14.46 6.27
C ILE A 150 14.44 13.83 6.73
N VAL A 151 14.15 13.90 8.03
CA VAL A 151 12.84 13.51 8.57
C VAL A 151 11.78 14.42 7.96
N LYS A 152 10.74 13.83 7.37
CA LYS A 152 9.66 14.57 6.71
C LYS A 152 8.36 14.37 7.45
N ALA A 153 7.83 15.45 8.00
CA ALA A 153 6.50 15.45 8.59
C ALA A 153 5.74 16.71 8.19
N GLY A 154 4.47 16.53 7.83
CA GLY A 154 3.55 17.59 7.45
C GLY A 154 2.17 17.02 7.15
N LEU A 155 1.12 17.72 7.58
CA LEU A 155 -0.25 17.21 7.51
C LEU A 155 -0.75 17.05 6.08
N THR A 156 -0.25 17.85 5.13
CA THR A 156 -0.77 17.89 3.75
C THR A 156 0.31 17.60 2.73
N SER A 157 -0.06 16.94 1.64
CA SER A 157 0.86 16.62 0.55
C SER A 157 1.41 17.85 -0.15
N HIS A 158 0.68 18.98 -0.13
CA HIS A 158 1.09 20.25 -0.75
C HIS A 158 2.40 20.78 -0.15
N SER A 159 2.66 20.48 1.13
CA SER A 159 3.94 20.79 1.78
C SER A 159 5.12 20.00 1.20
N GLY A 160 4.86 18.91 0.47
CA GLY A 160 5.88 17.93 0.07
C GLY A 160 6.44 17.10 1.24
N ARG A 161 5.93 17.29 2.47
CA ARG A 161 6.46 16.72 3.71
C ARG A 161 5.60 15.61 4.32
N ASN A 162 4.37 15.36 3.84
CA ASN A 162 3.58 14.20 4.28
C ASN A 162 4.22 12.91 3.73
N LYS A 163 4.99 12.23 4.58
CA LYS A 163 5.79 11.04 4.22
C LYS A 163 5.83 9.99 5.33
N PRO A 164 4.68 9.61 5.92
CA PRO A 164 4.64 8.63 7.01
C PRO A 164 5.30 7.30 6.64
N GLU A 165 5.00 6.82 5.43
CA GLU A 165 5.53 5.58 4.91
C GLU A 165 7.04 5.64 4.72
N SER A 166 7.56 6.78 4.23
CA SER A 166 8.98 6.94 3.97
C SER A 166 9.79 7.03 5.25
N ASN A 167 9.26 7.74 6.25
CA ASN A 167 9.84 7.74 7.57
C ASN A 167 9.88 6.33 8.15
N MET A 168 8.81 5.54 8.02
CA MET A 168 8.78 4.18 8.56
C MET A 168 9.82 3.26 7.93
N TRP A 169 9.88 3.13 6.59
CA TRP A 169 10.84 2.21 5.98
C TRP A 169 12.29 2.66 6.14
N ASN A 170 12.57 3.97 6.11
CA ASN A 170 13.93 4.48 6.31
C ASN A 170 14.37 4.29 7.77
N GLY A 171 13.48 4.55 8.73
CA GLY A 171 13.76 4.35 10.15
C GLY A 171 13.94 2.88 10.51
N ALA A 172 13.07 2.02 9.98
CA ALA A 172 13.16 0.58 10.15
C ALA A 172 14.47 0.01 9.57
N PHE A 173 14.86 0.47 8.38
CA PHE A 173 16.11 0.08 7.74
C PHE A 173 17.34 0.46 8.58
N LEU A 174 17.42 1.69 9.09
CA LEU A 174 18.53 2.12 9.95
C LEU A 174 18.63 1.30 11.24
N TRP A 175 17.50 1.00 11.87
CA TRP A 175 17.47 0.11 13.03
C TRP A 175 17.94 -1.30 12.68
N ARG A 176 17.51 -1.85 11.53
CA ARG A 176 17.99 -3.13 11.01
C ARG A 176 19.51 -3.15 10.82
N LEU A 177 20.09 -2.11 10.22
CA LEU A 177 21.54 -2.00 10.08
C LEU A 177 22.23 -2.07 11.44
N SER A 178 21.67 -1.40 12.44
CA SER A 178 22.25 -1.39 13.78
C SER A 178 22.25 -2.74 14.49
N PHE A 179 21.37 -3.66 14.06
CA PHE A 179 21.34 -5.04 14.53
C PHE A 179 22.22 -5.97 13.69
N LEU A 180 22.23 -5.79 12.36
CA LEU A 180 23.04 -6.61 11.45
C LEU A 180 24.54 -6.32 11.60
N TYR A 181 24.90 -5.05 11.78
CA TYR A 181 26.27 -4.55 11.75
C TYR A 181 26.54 -3.69 13.00
N PRO A 182 26.54 -4.29 14.20
CA PRO A 182 26.83 -3.57 15.45
C PRO A 182 28.25 -3.00 15.50
N ASP A 183 29.14 -3.51 14.65
CA ASP A 183 30.52 -3.08 14.47
C ASP A 183 30.69 -1.92 13.47
N ALA A 184 29.60 -1.47 12.82
CA ALA A 184 29.66 -0.35 11.89
C ALA A 184 30.06 0.95 12.61
N PRO A 185 30.98 1.77 12.04
CA PRO A 185 31.47 2.99 12.70
C PRO A 185 30.36 3.99 13.10
N ARG A 186 29.27 4.03 12.32
CA ARG A 186 28.15 4.97 12.48
C ARG A 186 26.91 4.35 13.14
N VAL A 187 27.06 3.20 13.80
CA VAL A 187 25.92 2.45 14.38
C VAL A 187 25.06 3.27 15.35
N ALA A 188 25.67 4.14 16.14
CA ALA A 188 24.95 5.01 17.06
C ALA A 188 24.11 6.07 16.31
N GLU A 189 24.66 6.65 15.24
CA GLU A 189 23.96 7.60 14.37
C GLU A 189 22.78 6.92 13.66
N TYR A 190 22.94 5.67 13.21
CA TYR A 190 21.84 4.90 12.62
C TYR A 190 20.66 4.77 13.60
N ARG A 191 20.94 4.45 14.87
CA ARG A 191 19.89 4.34 15.90
C ARG A 191 19.23 5.68 16.17
N GLU A 192 20.00 6.75 16.34
CA GLU A 192 19.46 8.08 16.62
C GLU A 192 18.56 8.59 15.47
N LYS A 193 19.05 8.53 14.23
CA LYS A 193 18.28 8.95 13.06
C LYS A 193 17.10 8.01 12.80
N GLY A 194 17.29 6.70 13.03
CA GLY A 194 16.24 5.69 12.94
C GLY A 194 15.09 6.00 13.90
N THR A 195 15.40 6.28 15.17
CA THR A 195 14.42 6.73 16.19
C THR A 195 13.69 7.99 15.75
N ALA A 196 14.40 9.01 15.28
CA ALA A 196 13.77 10.24 14.81
C ALA A 196 12.79 10.00 13.66
N LEU A 197 13.14 9.11 12.71
CA LEU A 197 12.26 8.73 11.61
C LEU A 197 11.04 7.94 12.10
N LEU A 198 11.22 6.91 12.93
CA LEU A 198 10.13 6.07 13.45
C LEU A 198 9.10 6.89 14.26
N LEU A 199 9.55 7.76 15.16
CA LEU A 199 8.66 8.61 15.96
C LEU A 199 7.89 9.63 15.12
N ASN A 200 8.40 9.99 13.94
CA ASN A 200 7.71 10.88 13.00
C ASN A 200 6.95 10.12 11.90
N ALA A 201 6.93 8.78 11.90
CA ALA A 201 6.21 8.00 10.90
C ALA A 201 4.70 8.06 11.15
N ILE A 202 4.25 7.77 12.38
CA ILE A 202 2.85 7.83 12.80
C ILE A 202 2.68 8.99 13.80
N SER A 203 3.09 10.20 13.41
CA SER A 203 3.02 11.38 14.29
C SER A 203 1.71 12.15 14.15
N TYR A 204 1.21 12.62 15.29
CA TYR A 204 -0.01 13.42 15.44
C TYR A 204 0.29 14.84 15.95
N PRO A 205 -0.63 15.82 15.81
CA PRO A 205 -0.40 17.16 16.32
C PRO A 205 -0.13 17.21 17.83
N GLU A 206 -0.76 16.32 18.60
CA GLU A 206 -0.62 16.29 20.05
C GLU A 206 0.78 15.87 20.51
N ASP A 207 1.54 15.13 19.67
CA ASP A 207 2.90 14.68 19.98
C ASP A 207 3.86 15.87 20.24
N SER A 208 3.56 17.05 19.69
CA SER A 208 4.32 18.30 19.90
C SER A 208 4.36 18.77 21.36
N ASN A 209 3.49 18.22 22.23
CA ASN A 209 3.44 18.57 23.65
C ASN A 209 3.69 17.36 24.57
N SER A 210 4.07 16.21 24.01
CA SER A 210 4.25 14.99 24.80
C SER A 210 5.61 14.99 25.51
N CYS A 211 5.57 14.72 26.82
CA CYS A 211 6.75 14.51 27.66
C CYS A 211 7.14 13.02 27.78
N GLU A 212 6.54 12.13 26.99
CA GLU A 212 6.92 10.71 26.95
C GLU A 212 8.38 10.58 26.50
N LEU A 213 9.16 9.73 27.18
CA LEU A 213 10.60 9.63 26.94
C LEU A 213 10.93 8.50 25.95
N PHE A 214 11.65 8.86 24.90
CA PHE A 214 12.28 7.93 23.96
C PHE A 214 13.78 8.20 23.90
N ALA A 215 14.59 7.16 24.13
CA ALA A 215 16.05 7.25 24.21
C ALA A 215 16.54 8.41 25.11
N GLY A 216 15.85 8.66 26.23
CA GLY A 216 16.20 9.71 27.21
C GLY A 216 15.80 11.14 26.83
N ARG A 217 15.06 11.33 25.72
CA ARG A 217 14.54 12.63 25.26
C ARG A 217 13.01 12.61 25.19
N GLU A 218 12.37 13.73 25.47
CA GLU A 218 10.91 13.85 25.37
C GLU A 218 10.44 13.80 23.91
N LEU A 219 9.26 13.22 23.66
CA LEU A 219 8.69 13.08 22.31
C LEU A 219 8.56 14.43 21.60
N LYS A 220 8.20 15.50 22.30
CA LYS A 220 8.15 16.85 21.74
C LYS A 220 9.48 17.30 21.13
N ASP A 221 10.62 16.84 21.66
CA ASP A 221 11.95 17.17 21.16
C ASP A 221 12.34 16.35 19.93
N TRP A 222 11.66 15.22 19.69
CA TRP A 222 11.79 14.42 18.47
C TRP A 222 10.83 14.88 17.37
N HIS A 223 9.71 15.51 17.75
CA HIS A 223 8.61 15.84 16.86
C HIS A 223 8.98 16.91 15.81
N GLN A 224 8.90 16.54 14.53
CA GLN A 224 9.17 17.42 13.38
C GLN A 224 7.88 17.90 12.69
N GLY A 225 6.73 17.52 13.22
CA GLY A 225 5.40 17.76 12.66
C GLY A 225 4.55 16.49 12.64
N ALA A 226 3.28 16.67 12.32
CA ALA A 226 2.31 15.57 12.22
C ALA A 226 2.18 15.06 10.78
N ASN A 227 2.25 13.74 10.58
CA ASN A 227 1.91 13.08 9.32
C ASN A 227 0.45 12.62 9.26
N PHE A 228 -0.21 12.54 10.42
CA PHE A 228 -1.61 12.18 10.56
C PHE A 228 -2.38 13.34 11.20
N PHE A 229 -3.62 13.55 10.77
CA PHE A 229 -4.53 14.47 11.44
C PHE A 229 -4.92 13.90 12.81
N ALA A 230 -5.45 14.72 13.72
CA ALA A 230 -5.93 14.27 15.03
C ALA A 230 -6.94 13.10 14.94
N SER A 231 -7.70 13.04 13.84
CA SER A 231 -8.66 11.98 13.46
C SER A 231 -8.02 10.65 13.04
N GLY A 232 -6.70 10.61 12.81
CA GLY A 232 -6.00 9.49 12.16
C GLY A 232 -6.05 9.51 10.63
N ALA A 233 -6.67 10.52 10.01
CA ALA A 233 -6.62 10.67 8.55
C ALA A 233 -5.18 10.87 8.05
N CYS A 234 -4.88 10.32 6.87
CA CYS A 234 -3.61 10.50 6.18
C CYS A 234 -3.85 11.22 4.85
N ASN A 235 -3.26 12.41 4.67
CA ASN A 235 -3.31 13.13 3.39
C ASN A 235 -2.06 12.83 2.55
N HIS A 236 -2.12 11.76 1.77
CA HIS A 236 -1.04 11.37 0.88
C HIS A 236 -1.49 11.49 -0.58
N HIS A 237 -0.63 12.05 -1.44
CA HIS A 237 -0.97 12.41 -2.83
C HIS A 237 -2.15 13.42 -2.96
N GLY A 238 -2.47 14.16 -1.89
CA GLY A 238 -3.44 15.26 -1.93
C GLY A 238 -4.88 14.84 -1.64
N TYR A 239 -5.10 13.64 -1.14
CA TYR A 239 -6.42 13.12 -0.74
C TYR A 239 -6.34 12.22 0.49
N LEU A 240 -7.50 11.86 1.04
CA LEU A 240 -7.62 10.91 2.16
C LEU A 240 -7.17 9.50 1.72
N ASN A 241 -5.97 9.09 2.13
CA ASN A 241 -5.32 7.90 1.60
C ASN A 241 -5.25 6.76 2.64
N VAL A 242 -6.29 5.92 2.67
CA VAL A 242 -6.33 4.71 3.52
C VAL A 242 -5.21 3.72 3.15
N GLY A 243 -4.86 3.62 1.87
CA GLY A 243 -3.84 2.72 1.38
C GLY A 243 -2.46 3.02 1.96
N TYR A 244 -2.13 4.29 2.14
CA TYR A 244 -0.82 4.70 2.65
C TYR A 244 -0.66 4.48 4.15
N ILE A 245 -1.75 4.47 4.92
CA ILE A 245 -1.71 4.01 6.31
C ILE A 245 -1.23 2.55 6.36
N ASN A 246 -1.79 1.69 5.49
CA ASN A 246 -1.40 0.29 5.40
C ASN A 246 0.04 0.12 4.89
N VAL A 247 0.50 0.93 3.94
CA VAL A 247 1.90 0.89 3.48
C VAL A 247 2.88 1.28 4.60
N THR A 248 2.53 2.27 5.43
CA THR A 248 3.32 2.60 6.63
C THR A 248 3.39 1.38 7.55
N LEU A 249 2.26 0.79 7.92
CA LEU A 249 2.21 -0.35 8.83
C LEU A 249 2.87 -1.62 8.26
N SER A 250 2.82 -1.84 6.94
CA SER A 250 3.46 -3.01 6.33
C SER A 250 4.99 -2.95 6.47
N ASN A 251 5.58 -1.76 6.48
CA ASN A 251 7.03 -1.60 6.67
C ASN A 251 7.43 -1.75 8.15
N LEU A 252 6.56 -1.38 9.09
CA LEU A 252 6.70 -1.73 10.50
C LEU A 252 6.79 -3.26 10.64
N ALA A 253 5.86 -3.99 9.99
CA ALA A 253 5.81 -5.46 10.01
C ALA A 253 7.13 -6.11 9.53
N LEU A 254 7.77 -5.55 8.49
CA LEU A 254 9.04 -6.07 7.96
C LEU A 254 10.16 -6.09 9.00
N LEU A 255 10.32 -5.03 9.81
CA LEU A 255 11.31 -5.04 10.90
C LEU A 255 10.84 -5.90 12.08
N HIS A 256 9.55 -5.83 12.43
CA HIS A 256 8.96 -6.60 13.52
C HIS A 256 9.26 -8.11 13.39
N PHE A 257 8.92 -8.71 12.23
CA PHE A 257 9.09 -10.15 12.04
C PHE A 257 10.54 -10.57 11.85
N SER A 258 11.40 -9.75 11.21
CA SER A 258 12.84 -10.02 11.16
C SER A 258 13.48 -10.02 12.54
N ALA A 259 13.08 -9.08 13.39
CA ALA A 259 13.57 -9.02 14.77
C ALA A 259 13.04 -10.19 15.60
N ARG A 260 11.80 -10.62 15.39
CA ARG A 260 11.26 -11.83 16.02
C ARG A 260 12.09 -13.05 15.64
N ARG A 261 12.36 -13.26 14.34
CA ARG A 261 13.19 -14.37 13.85
C ARG A 261 14.56 -14.43 14.52
N ARG A 262 15.19 -13.26 14.68
CA ARG A 262 16.56 -13.15 15.19
C ARG A 262 16.65 -12.83 16.68
N SER A 263 15.52 -12.78 17.37
CA SER A 263 15.42 -12.35 18.77
C SER A 263 16.09 -10.99 19.04
N TRP A 264 15.98 -10.04 18.10
CA TRP A 264 16.50 -8.68 18.30
C TRP A 264 15.65 -7.88 19.30
N PRO A 265 16.27 -7.00 20.10
CA PRO A 265 15.53 -6.13 21.02
C PRO A 265 14.88 -4.98 20.25
N LEU A 266 13.62 -5.16 19.82
CA LEU A 266 12.87 -4.17 19.07
C LEU A 266 12.75 -2.83 19.83
N PRO A 267 13.01 -1.69 19.18
CA PRO A 267 12.80 -0.38 19.79
C PRO A 267 11.31 -0.11 19.98
N SER A 268 10.93 0.47 21.12
CA SER A 268 9.55 0.91 21.39
C SER A 268 9.04 1.91 20.35
N GLU A 269 9.95 2.72 19.81
CA GLU A 269 9.75 3.75 18.79
C GLU A 269 9.11 3.19 17.52
N LEU A 270 9.36 1.91 17.20
CA LEU A 270 8.77 1.23 16.05
C LEU A 270 7.24 1.19 16.14
N TYR A 271 6.70 1.14 17.34
CA TYR A 271 5.26 1.00 17.62
C TYR A 271 4.60 2.30 18.05
N HIS A 272 5.32 3.44 17.95
CA HIS A 272 4.78 4.74 18.32
C HIS A 272 3.44 5.00 17.63
N ASN A 273 2.42 5.35 18.43
CA ASN A 273 1.04 5.57 17.99
C ASN A 273 0.35 4.41 17.23
N LEU A 274 0.90 3.18 17.28
CA LEU A 274 0.29 2.03 16.61
C LEU A 274 -1.11 1.72 17.16
N GLU A 275 -1.26 1.70 18.48
CA GLU A 275 -2.55 1.47 19.15
C GLU A 275 -3.61 2.49 18.74
N ARG A 276 -3.20 3.76 18.56
CA ARG A 276 -4.09 4.86 18.20
C ARG A 276 -4.64 4.71 16.77
N ILE A 277 -3.82 4.24 15.81
CA ILE A 277 -4.22 4.15 14.40
C ILE A 277 -4.93 2.83 14.04
N MET A 278 -4.72 1.77 14.81
CA MET A 278 -5.27 0.44 14.57
C MET A 278 -6.81 0.40 14.40
N PRO A 279 -7.63 1.03 15.26
CA PRO A 279 -9.08 1.03 15.12
C PRO A 279 -9.55 1.57 13.76
N LEU A 280 -8.92 2.66 13.28
CA LEU A 280 -9.24 3.22 11.98
C LEU A 280 -8.84 2.25 10.84
N CYS A 281 -7.66 1.67 10.91
CA CYS A 281 -7.19 0.71 9.90
C CYS A 281 -8.15 -0.47 9.75
N ARG A 282 -8.56 -1.06 10.88
CA ARG A 282 -9.51 -2.19 10.89
C ARG A 282 -10.89 -1.79 10.38
N THR A 283 -11.36 -0.61 10.77
CA THR A 283 -12.66 -0.07 10.34
C THR A 283 -12.75 0.04 8.81
N MET A 284 -11.63 0.32 8.15
CA MET A 284 -11.51 0.46 6.70
C MET A 284 -11.24 -0.87 5.98
N LEU A 285 -11.81 -1.97 6.49
CA LEU A 285 -11.78 -3.30 5.87
C LEU A 285 -13.18 -3.85 5.62
N PHE A 286 -13.34 -4.46 4.45
CA PHE A 286 -14.43 -5.40 4.20
C PHE A 286 -14.15 -6.75 4.87
N PRO A 287 -15.18 -7.54 5.23
CA PRO A 287 -15.02 -8.86 5.83
C PRO A 287 -14.18 -9.84 5.01
N ASP A 288 -14.13 -9.67 3.68
CA ASP A 288 -13.33 -10.50 2.78
C ASP A 288 -11.86 -10.05 2.66
N GLY A 289 -11.41 -9.06 3.44
CA GLY A 289 -10.05 -8.55 3.42
C GLY A 289 -9.79 -7.45 2.39
N ARG A 290 -10.79 -6.98 1.62
CA ARG A 290 -10.56 -5.77 0.79
C ARG A 290 -10.43 -4.52 1.64
N LEU A 291 -9.51 -3.65 1.25
CA LEU A 291 -9.44 -2.28 1.77
C LEU A 291 -10.67 -1.50 1.31
N LEU A 292 -11.40 -0.93 2.26
CA LEU A 292 -12.42 0.07 2.03
C LEU A 292 -11.77 1.45 1.88
N ARG A 293 -11.43 1.82 0.64
CA ARG A 293 -10.75 3.08 0.32
C ARG A 293 -11.76 4.22 0.19
N ILE A 294 -12.32 4.69 1.30
CA ILE A 294 -13.38 5.73 1.31
C ILE A 294 -12.97 7.05 0.63
N GLY A 295 -11.67 7.41 0.69
CA GLY A 295 -11.10 8.57 0.00
C GLY A 295 -10.64 8.30 -1.43
N GLY A 296 -10.88 7.10 -1.95
CA GLY A 296 -10.44 6.64 -3.27
C GLY A 296 -8.96 6.24 -3.35
N ASP A 297 -8.52 5.97 -4.58
CA ASP A 297 -7.11 5.70 -4.93
C ASP A 297 -6.87 6.01 -6.41
N ASN A 298 -5.73 6.65 -6.68
CA ASN A 298 -5.28 6.96 -8.02
C ASN A 298 -4.47 5.83 -8.68
N ARG A 299 -4.35 4.67 -8.02
CA ARG A 299 -3.69 3.46 -8.54
C ARG A 299 -4.67 2.46 -9.12
N VAL A 300 -4.12 1.42 -9.76
CA VAL A 300 -4.87 0.25 -10.19
C VAL A 300 -5.62 -0.37 -9.00
N ARG A 301 -6.91 -0.67 -9.22
CA ARG A 301 -7.81 -1.19 -8.20
C ARG A 301 -7.27 -2.50 -7.60
N TYR A 302 -7.35 -2.62 -6.28
CA TYR A 302 -7.00 -3.85 -5.53
C TYR A 302 -5.59 -4.40 -5.80
N CYS A 303 -4.65 -3.49 -6.07
CA CYS A 303 -3.22 -3.79 -6.11
C CYS A 303 -2.44 -2.87 -5.14
N TYR A 304 -1.13 -3.07 -5.08
CA TYR A 304 -0.15 -2.34 -4.28
C TYR A 304 -0.55 -2.26 -2.81
N CYS A 305 -1.18 -1.17 -2.34
CA CYS A 305 -1.62 -1.03 -0.96
C CYS A 305 -2.51 -2.19 -0.48
N GLN A 306 -3.29 -2.80 -1.39
CA GLN A 306 -4.11 -3.98 -1.06
C GLN A 306 -3.25 -5.21 -0.79
N ASP A 307 -2.21 -5.45 -1.59
CA ASP A 307 -1.35 -6.62 -1.45
C ASP A 307 -0.53 -6.52 -0.14
N TYR A 308 -0.04 -5.32 0.20
CA TYR A 308 0.71 -5.09 1.44
C TYR A 308 -0.16 -5.09 2.72
N ALA A 309 -1.49 -5.02 2.61
CA ALA A 309 -2.39 -5.13 3.75
C ALA A 309 -2.29 -6.51 4.44
N LEU A 310 -1.92 -7.55 3.69
CA LEU A 310 -1.63 -8.88 4.22
C LEU A 310 -0.64 -8.84 5.39
N LEU A 311 0.47 -8.10 5.22
CA LEU A 311 1.52 -7.98 6.23
C LEU A 311 1.02 -7.23 7.47
N VAL A 312 0.10 -6.28 7.29
CA VAL A 312 -0.52 -5.52 8.38
C VAL A 312 -1.42 -6.41 9.23
N TRP A 313 -2.21 -7.29 8.62
CA TRP A 313 -3.07 -8.21 9.38
C TRP A 313 -2.27 -9.25 10.17
N MET A 314 -1.16 -9.75 9.59
CA MET A 314 -0.23 -10.62 10.32
C MET A 314 0.40 -9.89 11.51
N LEU A 315 0.84 -8.63 11.32
CA LEU A 315 1.34 -7.80 12.41
C LEU A 315 0.27 -7.58 13.48
N MET A 316 -0.95 -7.19 13.10
CA MET A 316 -2.04 -6.93 14.04
C MET A 316 -2.38 -8.18 14.85
N GLN A 317 -2.44 -9.35 14.21
CA GLN A 317 -2.64 -10.60 14.92
C GLN A 317 -1.52 -10.87 15.93
N ASP A 318 -0.26 -10.66 15.53
CA ASP A 318 0.87 -10.97 16.40
C ASP A 318 0.96 -10.06 17.63
N VAL A 319 0.68 -8.76 17.45
CA VAL A 319 0.80 -7.78 18.53
C VAL A 319 -0.45 -7.66 19.41
N THR A 320 -1.61 -8.13 18.96
CA THR A 320 -2.88 -8.06 19.74
C THR A 320 -3.41 -9.42 20.17
N GLY A 321 -2.96 -10.52 19.55
CA GLY A 321 -3.56 -11.84 19.71
C GLY A 321 -4.93 -11.99 19.04
N ASP A 322 -5.37 -11.01 18.23
CA ASP A 322 -6.70 -11.03 17.62
C ASP A 322 -6.78 -12.00 16.43
N ASN A 323 -7.31 -13.19 16.70
CA ASN A 323 -7.47 -14.25 15.71
C ASN A 323 -8.46 -13.91 14.58
N SER A 324 -9.31 -12.89 14.73
CA SER A 324 -10.21 -12.48 13.64
C SER A 324 -9.45 -11.93 12.42
N MET A 325 -8.18 -11.53 12.58
CA MET A 325 -7.33 -11.14 11.44
C MET A 325 -7.18 -12.27 10.40
N GLN A 326 -7.30 -13.53 10.83
CA GLN A 326 -7.23 -14.69 9.94
C GLN A 326 -8.39 -14.73 8.93
N GLU A 327 -9.55 -14.15 9.26
CA GLU A 327 -10.67 -14.06 8.33
C GLU A 327 -10.34 -13.13 7.15
N TYR A 328 -9.71 -11.99 7.42
CA TYR A 328 -9.27 -11.05 6.37
C TYR A 328 -8.18 -11.67 5.48
N ILE A 329 -7.20 -12.35 6.08
CA ILE A 329 -6.15 -13.06 5.35
C ILE A 329 -6.78 -14.12 4.43
N SER A 330 -7.67 -14.96 4.97
CA SER A 330 -8.35 -16.03 4.22
C SER A 330 -9.19 -15.48 3.08
N GLY A 331 -9.98 -14.45 3.36
CA GLY A 331 -10.83 -13.78 2.37
C GLY A 331 -9.99 -13.19 1.24
N TRP A 332 -8.88 -12.53 1.55
CA TRP A 332 -8.02 -11.92 0.54
C TRP A 332 -7.31 -12.99 -0.32
N LEU A 333 -6.80 -14.06 0.28
CA LEU A 333 -6.21 -15.17 -0.48
C LEU A 333 -7.22 -15.83 -1.42
N ALA A 334 -8.46 -16.03 -0.99
CA ALA A 334 -9.52 -16.57 -1.85
C ALA A 334 -9.79 -15.65 -3.06
N GLN A 335 -9.66 -14.33 -2.89
CA GLN A 335 -9.78 -13.39 -4.00
C GLN A 335 -8.59 -13.45 -4.96
N VAL A 336 -7.37 -13.54 -4.44
CA VAL A 336 -6.16 -13.71 -5.25
C VAL A 336 -6.21 -15.01 -6.04
N GLN A 337 -6.61 -16.10 -5.38
CA GLN A 337 -6.81 -17.40 -6.02
C GLN A 337 -7.83 -17.31 -7.15
N ARG A 338 -9.00 -16.72 -6.90
CA ARG A 338 -10.05 -16.55 -7.93
C ARG A 338 -9.54 -15.75 -9.13
N GLU A 339 -8.77 -14.69 -8.89
CA GLU A 339 -8.19 -13.89 -9.97
C GLU A 339 -7.16 -14.70 -10.77
N GLN A 340 -6.27 -15.43 -10.10
CA GLN A 340 -5.26 -16.28 -10.74
C GLN A 340 -5.88 -17.47 -11.49
N GLU A 341 -7.00 -18.02 -11.00
CA GLU A 341 -7.74 -19.11 -11.65
C GLU A 341 -8.27 -18.73 -13.03
N ALA A 342 -8.59 -17.45 -13.22
CA ALA A 342 -9.00 -16.92 -14.52
C ALA A 342 -7.84 -16.85 -15.53
N ASN A 343 -6.59 -17.03 -15.11
CA ASN A 343 -5.39 -16.89 -15.93
C ASN A 343 -4.73 -18.25 -16.20
N PRO A 344 -4.78 -18.77 -17.46
CA PRO A 344 -4.18 -20.06 -17.80
C PRO A 344 -2.65 -20.11 -17.67
N ASP A 345 -1.97 -18.97 -17.83
CA ASP A 345 -0.51 -18.86 -17.69
C ASP A 345 -0.06 -18.73 -16.22
N GLY A 346 -1.01 -18.68 -15.29
CA GLY A 346 -0.76 -18.59 -13.85
C GLY A 346 -0.41 -17.19 -13.35
N SER A 347 -0.44 -16.16 -14.20
CA SER A 347 -0.32 -14.76 -13.78
C SER A 347 -1.40 -14.39 -12.76
N PHE A 348 -1.11 -13.46 -11.84
CA PHE A 348 -2.08 -13.05 -10.85
C PHE A 348 -3.13 -12.12 -11.42
N LEU A 349 -2.74 -11.18 -12.27
CA LEU A 349 -3.56 -10.07 -12.74
C LEU A 349 -3.99 -10.26 -14.20
N GLY A 350 -3.11 -10.88 -15.01
CA GLY A 350 -3.36 -11.43 -16.35
C GLY A 350 -4.51 -10.76 -17.10
N ASN A 351 -5.65 -11.44 -17.19
CA ASN A 351 -6.81 -11.00 -17.94
C ASN A 351 -7.32 -9.61 -17.56
N ARG A 352 -7.35 -9.26 -16.26
CA ARG A 352 -7.87 -7.96 -15.81
C ARG A 352 -6.96 -6.81 -16.26
N LEU A 353 -5.66 -7.05 -16.31
CA LEU A 353 -4.64 -6.03 -16.63
C LEU A 353 -3.91 -6.28 -17.95
N ARG A 354 -4.44 -7.12 -18.84
CA ARG A 354 -3.81 -7.47 -20.13
C ARG A 354 -3.48 -6.25 -20.99
N HIS A 355 -4.35 -5.25 -21.00
CA HIS A 355 -4.07 -4.01 -21.71
C HIS A 355 -2.95 -3.19 -21.05
N LEU A 356 -2.83 -3.25 -19.72
CA LEU A 356 -1.75 -2.58 -19.00
C LEU A 356 -0.39 -3.18 -19.34
N GLU A 357 -0.32 -4.51 -19.48
CA GLU A 357 0.88 -5.21 -19.91
C GLU A 357 1.42 -4.67 -21.25
N ALA A 358 0.53 -4.40 -22.21
CA ALA A 358 0.91 -3.90 -23.54
C ALA A 358 1.37 -2.42 -23.54
N ILE A 359 0.75 -1.57 -22.71
CA ILE A 359 1.05 -0.12 -22.68
C ILE A 359 2.17 0.23 -21.69
N SER A 360 2.34 -0.57 -20.63
CA SER A 360 3.34 -0.35 -19.59
C SER A 360 3.79 -1.69 -18.98
N PRO A 361 4.68 -2.42 -19.66
CA PRO A 361 5.25 -3.66 -19.12
C PRO A 361 5.91 -3.47 -17.75
N LEU A 362 6.54 -2.30 -17.52
CA LEU A 362 7.11 -1.93 -16.23
C LEU A 362 6.04 -1.92 -15.12
N TYR A 363 4.91 -1.25 -15.35
CA TYR A 363 3.90 -1.16 -14.30
C TYR A 363 3.22 -2.51 -14.09
N TYR A 364 2.96 -3.26 -15.17
CA TYR A 364 2.40 -4.61 -15.06
C TYR A 364 3.29 -5.56 -14.24
N THR A 365 4.57 -5.67 -14.58
CA THR A 365 5.53 -6.52 -13.86
C THR A 365 5.71 -6.08 -12.40
N ARG A 366 5.66 -4.78 -12.12
CA ARG A 366 5.63 -4.29 -10.74
C ARG A 366 4.42 -4.80 -9.96
N LEU A 367 3.22 -4.74 -10.53
CA LEU A 367 2.01 -5.17 -9.81
C LEU A 367 1.99 -6.69 -9.57
N GLU A 368 2.44 -7.47 -10.56
CA GLU A 368 2.66 -8.91 -10.40
C GLU A 368 3.70 -9.20 -9.31
N GLY A 369 4.84 -8.51 -9.35
CA GLY A 369 5.93 -8.64 -8.37
C GLY A 369 5.51 -8.25 -6.96
N ASP A 370 4.79 -7.14 -6.77
CA ASP A 370 4.31 -6.69 -5.45
C ASP A 370 3.42 -7.77 -4.78
N ARG A 371 2.54 -8.42 -5.56
CA ARG A 371 1.69 -9.51 -5.04
C ARG A 371 2.50 -10.78 -4.77
N ALA A 372 3.41 -11.16 -5.67
CA ALA A 372 4.29 -12.31 -5.45
C ALA A 372 5.18 -12.10 -4.21
N GLY A 373 5.79 -10.93 -4.07
CA GLY A 373 6.64 -10.59 -2.94
C GLY A 373 5.90 -10.63 -1.62
N THR A 374 4.69 -10.07 -1.55
CA THR A 374 3.88 -10.08 -0.31
C THR A 374 3.43 -11.48 0.10
N LEU A 375 3.01 -12.33 -0.85
CA LEU A 375 2.70 -13.74 -0.59
C LEU A 375 3.94 -14.51 -0.09
N ALA A 376 5.12 -14.22 -0.66
CA ALA A 376 6.37 -14.85 -0.26
C ALA A 376 6.80 -14.46 1.16
N VAL A 377 6.69 -13.18 1.50
CA VAL A 377 6.92 -12.69 2.86
C VAL A 377 5.95 -13.36 3.85
N ALA A 378 4.66 -13.43 3.51
CA ALA A 378 3.66 -14.07 4.35
C ALA A 378 3.90 -15.58 4.54
N SER A 379 4.25 -16.31 3.48
CA SER A 379 4.68 -17.73 3.56
C SER A 379 5.85 -17.90 4.53
N ASN A 380 6.87 -17.06 4.35
CA ASN A 380 8.09 -17.10 5.13
C ASN A 380 7.83 -16.84 6.62
N TRP A 381 6.95 -15.88 6.92
CA TRP A 381 6.55 -15.56 8.29
C TRP A 381 5.66 -16.63 8.88
N GLN A 382 4.64 -17.11 8.17
CA GLN A 382 3.76 -18.17 8.64
C GLN A 382 4.56 -19.40 9.05
N ARG A 383 5.51 -19.84 8.22
CA ARG A 383 6.38 -20.97 8.55
C ARG A 383 7.18 -20.74 9.84
N MET A 384 7.74 -19.53 10.02
CA MET A 384 8.42 -19.18 11.27
C MET A 384 7.47 -19.16 12.48
N LEU A 385 6.24 -18.69 12.31
CA LEU A 385 5.22 -18.72 13.36
C LEU A 385 4.81 -20.15 13.72
N ASP A 386 4.78 -21.05 12.75
CA ASP A 386 4.47 -22.47 12.98
C ASP A 386 5.63 -23.18 13.71
N GLU A 387 6.88 -22.86 13.35
CA GLU A 387 8.10 -23.39 13.99
C GLU A 387 8.31 -22.83 15.41
N SER A 388 7.91 -21.59 15.64
CA SER A 388 8.08 -20.86 16.90
C SER A 388 6.85 -20.01 17.17
N PRO A 389 5.77 -20.62 17.69
CA PRO A 389 4.52 -19.93 17.96
C PRO A 389 4.74 -18.77 18.92
N PRO A 390 3.90 -17.72 18.83
CA PRO A 390 4.03 -16.59 19.73
C PRO A 390 3.95 -17.07 21.18
N PRO A 391 4.71 -16.47 22.10
CA PRO A 391 4.55 -16.77 23.52
C PRO A 391 3.08 -16.60 23.93
N SER A 392 2.61 -17.45 24.84
CA SER A 392 1.21 -17.47 25.29
C SER A 392 0.73 -16.13 25.87
N GLU A 393 1.68 -15.27 26.29
CA GLU A 393 1.42 -13.86 26.56
C GLU A 393 2.11 -12.99 25.50
N PRO A 394 1.37 -12.15 24.76
CA PRO A 394 1.98 -11.25 23.79
C PRO A 394 2.90 -10.27 24.51
N LYS A 395 4.09 -10.05 23.92
CA LYS A 395 5.11 -9.13 24.46
C LYS A 395 4.62 -7.67 24.52
N TYR A 396 3.65 -7.32 23.68
CA TYR A 396 2.96 -6.03 23.67
C TYR A 396 1.48 -6.28 23.96
N LYS A 397 0.94 -5.68 25.03
CA LYS A 397 -0.44 -5.90 25.47
C LYS A 397 -1.41 -4.92 24.79
N TYR A 398 -1.56 -5.03 23.47
CA TYR A 398 -2.60 -4.26 22.79
C TYR A 398 -3.95 -4.97 22.91
N SER A 399 -5.01 -4.22 23.20
CA SER A 399 -6.36 -4.77 23.26
C SER A 399 -6.84 -5.19 21.86
N PRO A 400 -7.72 -6.20 21.75
CA PRO A 400 -8.37 -6.53 20.48
C PRO A 400 -9.03 -5.29 19.85
N VAL A 401 -8.75 -5.08 18.58
CA VAL A 401 -9.12 -3.84 17.88
C VAL A 401 -10.59 -3.87 17.53
N GLN A 402 -11.40 -2.89 17.95
CA GLN A 402 -12.80 -2.82 17.55
C GLN A 402 -13.01 -1.91 16.34
N ASN A 403 -14.03 -2.23 15.55
CA ASN A 403 -14.48 -1.34 14.47
C ASN A 403 -15.18 -0.11 15.06
N LEU A 404 -14.93 1.04 14.46
CA LEU A 404 -15.66 2.27 14.72
C LEU A 404 -17.03 2.20 14.02
N SER A 405 -18.09 2.62 14.70
CA SER A 405 -19.44 2.74 14.11
C SER A 405 -19.61 4.04 13.30
N SER A 406 -18.89 5.10 13.68
CA SER A 406 -18.78 6.34 12.93
C SER A 406 -17.36 6.90 12.99
N TRP A 407 -17.00 7.70 11.99
CA TRP A 407 -15.73 8.41 11.94
C TRP A 407 -15.86 9.64 11.05
N LYS A 408 -15.09 10.68 11.36
CA LYS A 408 -15.01 11.88 10.54
C LYS A 408 -13.61 12.49 10.50
N ASP A 409 -13.37 13.27 9.46
CA ASP A 409 -12.21 14.16 9.34
C ASP A 409 -12.60 15.49 8.72
N ASP A 410 -12.31 16.58 9.42
CA ASP A 410 -12.74 17.92 9.02
C ASP A 410 -11.95 18.44 7.81
N TYR A 411 -10.65 18.13 7.69
CA TYR A 411 -9.81 18.62 6.60
C TYR A 411 -10.27 18.08 5.25
N HIS A 412 -10.52 16.78 5.17
CA HIS A 412 -10.97 16.14 3.94
C HIS A 412 -12.48 16.31 3.69
N GLY A 413 -13.24 16.80 4.68
CA GLY A 413 -14.69 16.73 4.67
C GLY A 413 -15.16 15.28 4.55
N ALA A 414 -14.57 14.40 5.37
CA ALA A 414 -14.85 12.98 5.36
C ALA A 414 -15.84 12.62 6.46
N LEU A 415 -16.86 11.84 6.11
CA LEU A 415 -17.84 11.27 7.01
C LEU A 415 -17.99 9.78 6.71
N PHE A 416 -18.13 8.98 7.75
CA PHE A 416 -18.24 7.54 7.66
C PHE A 416 -19.21 7.02 8.71
N CYS A 417 -20.06 6.07 8.33
CA CYS A 417 -20.82 5.26 9.26
C CYS A 417 -20.88 3.80 8.80
N ARG A 418 -20.89 2.88 9.78
CA ARG A 418 -20.94 1.44 9.57
C ARG A 418 -21.93 0.81 10.54
N GLY A 419 -22.96 0.18 9.97
CA GLY A 419 -23.88 -0.68 10.71
C GLY A 419 -23.62 -2.16 10.43
N GLN A 420 -24.63 -2.98 10.65
CA GLN A 420 -24.56 -4.43 10.43
C GLN A 420 -24.76 -4.79 8.96
N ARG A 421 -25.57 -4.00 8.23
CA ARG A 421 -25.97 -4.26 6.85
C ARG A 421 -25.29 -3.32 5.87
N ARG A 422 -25.00 -2.06 6.25
CA ARG A 422 -24.49 -1.03 5.36
C ARG A 422 -23.20 -0.36 5.88
N VAL A 423 -22.33 -0.05 4.94
CA VAL A 423 -21.28 0.97 5.07
C VAL A 423 -21.66 2.16 4.19
N ALA A 424 -21.61 3.37 4.75
CA ALA A 424 -21.76 4.59 3.97
C ALA A 424 -20.65 5.60 4.31
N SER A 425 -20.19 6.33 3.29
CA SER A 425 -19.19 7.39 3.46
C SER A 425 -19.36 8.50 2.44
N TRP A 426 -18.90 9.69 2.80
CA TRP A 426 -18.71 10.80 1.87
C TRP A 426 -17.37 11.45 2.12
N VAL A 427 -16.64 11.80 1.06
CA VAL A 427 -15.35 12.48 1.15
C VAL A 427 -15.28 13.58 0.10
N TRP A 428 -15.22 14.85 0.55
CA TRP A 428 -15.11 16.00 -0.35
C TRP A 428 -13.74 16.11 -1.00
N ARG A 429 -12.65 15.82 -0.27
CA ARG A 429 -11.27 15.82 -0.78
C ARG A 429 -10.74 14.40 -1.03
N SER A 430 -11.48 13.62 -1.82
CA SER A 430 -11.03 12.29 -2.31
C SER A 430 -10.06 12.41 -3.49
N ALA A 431 -9.51 11.29 -3.93
CA ALA A 431 -8.62 11.20 -5.09
C ALA A 431 -9.31 11.76 -6.35
N GLU A 432 -10.43 11.16 -6.74
CA GLU A 432 -11.33 11.65 -7.78
C GLU A 432 -12.58 12.26 -7.14
N ARG A 433 -12.48 13.55 -6.81
CA ARG A 433 -13.41 14.23 -5.91
C ARG A 433 -14.70 14.77 -6.53
N PRO A 434 -15.77 14.93 -5.71
CA PRO A 434 -15.99 14.25 -4.43
C PRO A 434 -16.40 12.77 -4.64
N THR A 435 -16.35 11.97 -3.58
CA THR A 435 -16.72 10.55 -3.62
C THR A 435 -17.69 10.19 -2.49
N GLY A 436 -18.81 9.55 -2.84
CA GLY A 436 -19.72 8.90 -1.92
C GLY A 436 -19.74 7.38 -2.10
N LEU A 437 -19.97 6.65 -1.00
CA LEU A 437 -20.19 5.20 -1.00
C LEU A 437 -21.46 4.87 -0.19
N CYS A 438 -22.20 3.88 -0.66
CA CYS A 438 -23.29 3.22 0.05
C CYS A 438 -23.29 1.75 -0.37
N LEU A 439 -22.75 0.89 0.49
CA LEU A 439 -22.40 -0.48 0.15
C LEU A 439 -22.94 -1.44 1.20
N PRO A 440 -23.41 -2.65 0.83
CA PRO A 440 -23.59 -3.72 1.80
C PRO A 440 -22.27 -4.01 2.52
N VAL A 441 -22.30 -4.34 3.82
CA VAL A 441 -21.07 -4.63 4.60
C VAL A 441 -20.23 -5.75 3.98
N ALA A 442 -20.87 -6.76 3.39
CA ALA A 442 -20.19 -7.85 2.69
C ALA A 442 -19.91 -7.58 1.20
N GLY A 443 -20.40 -6.46 0.65
CA GLY A 443 -20.41 -6.15 -0.79
C GLY A 443 -19.15 -5.45 -1.28
N SER A 444 -17.96 -5.99 -0.99
CA SER A 444 -16.69 -5.36 -1.38
C SER A 444 -16.53 -5.21 -2.91
N ASP A 445 -17.18 -6.06 -3.70
CA ASP A 445 -17.21 -6.06 -5.15
C ASP A 445 -18.07 -4.94 -5.75
N TRP A 446 -18.85 -4.25 -4.92
CA TRP A 446 -19.65 -3.08 -5.30
C TRP A 446 -18.83 -1.80 -5.20
N ALA A 447 -17.71 -1.81 -4.48
CA ALA A 447 -16.94 -0.62 -4.20
C ALA A 447 -16.27 -0.06 -5.47
N GLU A 448 -16.69 1.15 -5.84
CA GLU A 448 -16.01 2.03 -6.79
C GLU A 448 -15.97 3.43 -6.19
N TRP A 449 -14.84 4.12 -6.34
CA TRP A 449 -14.60 5.42 -5.70
C TRP A 449 -14.51 6.59 -6.67
N ARG A 450 -14.25 6.34 -7.96
CA ARG A 450 -14.03 7.39 -8.94
C ARG A 450 -15.30 8.22 -9.17
N TRP A 451 -15.34 9.43 -8.59
CA TRP A 451 -16.48 10.35 -8.62
C TRP A 451 -17.82 9.70 -8.22
N ASN A 452 -17.80 8.60 -7.45
CA ASN A 452 -18.98 7.79 -7.24
C ASN A 452 -20.03 8.57 -6.42
N LEU A 453 -21.31 8.39 -6.76
CA LEU A 453 -22.44 9.10 -6.15
C LEU A 453 -22.38 10.63 -6.23
N ALA A 454 -21.51 11.18 -7.10
CA ALA A 454 -21.40 12.60 -7.38
C ALA A 454 -21.54 12.87 -8.88
N GLY A 455 -22.32 13.88 -9.25
CA GLY A 455 -22.51 14.30 -10.64
C GLY A 455 -21.20 14.49 -11.38
N ARG A 456 -21.12 13.92 -12.59
CA ARG A 456 -19.95 14.04 -13.47
C ARG A 456 -20.26 14.97 -14.62
N ILE A 457 -19.49 16.05 -14.72
CA ILE A 457 -19.56 17.02 -15.81
C ILE A 457 -18.15 17.14 -16.38
N VAL A 458 -18.00 17.00 -17.69
CA VAL A 458 -16.70 17.06 -18.37
C VAL A 458 -16.78 18.04 -19.53
N GLY A 459 -15.91 19.05 -19.52
CA GLY A 459 -15.74 20.00 -20.63
C GLY A 459 -14.93 19.42 -21.79
N GLN A 460 -14.40 20.28 -22.66
CA GLN A 460 -13.62 19.84 -23.83
C GLN A 460 -12.17 19.46 -23.51
N GLY A 461 -11.63 19.90 -22.38
CA GLY A 461 -10.25 19.66 -21.98
C GLY A 461 -9.91 18.19 -21.75
N VAL A 462 -8.62 17.92 -21.61
CA VAL A 462 -8.09 16.58 -21.30
C VAL A 462 -8.45 16.13 -19.89
N GLN A 463 -8.71 17.06 -18.98
CA GLN A 463 -9.00 16.78 -17.57
C GLN A 463 -10.21 17.57 -17.07
N ALA A 464 -11.01 16.93 -16.22
CA ALA A 464 -12.04 17.59 -15.43
C ALA A 464 -11.58 17.61 -13.96
N VAL A 465 -11.44 18.80 -13.39
CA VAL A 465 -11.00 19.02 -12.02
C VAL A 465 -12.16 19.57 -11.21
N ASN A 466 -12.55 18.82 -10.18
CA ASN A 466 -13.57 19.27 -9.25
C ASN A 466 -12.90 19.90 -8.03
N THR A 467 -13.29 21.11 -7.65
CA THR A 467 -12.76 21.82 -6.48
C THR A 467 -13.89 22.09 -5.50
N PRO A 468 -13.96 21.37 -4.35
CA PRO A 468 -14.89 21.72 -3.28
C PRO A 468 -14.59 23.12 -2.74
N GLU A 469 -15.60 23.99 -2.68
CA GLU A 469 -15.45 25.38 -2.21
C GLU A 469 -16.10 25.57 -0.83
N ILE A 470 -17.30 25.02 -0.64
CA ILE A 470 -18.06 25.12 0.62
C ILE A 470 -18.55 23.73 0.99
N THR A 471 -18.34 23.33 2.24
CA THR A 471 -18.79 22.03 2.76
C THR A 471 -19.27 22.17 4.20
N ASP A 472 -20.45 21.65 4.51
CA ASP A 472 -20.97 21.45 5.86
C ASP A 472 -21.11 19.95 6.12
N CYS A 473 -20.77 19.51 7.33
CA CYS A 473 -20.74 18.11 7.74
C CYS A 473 -21.34 17.97 9.14
N ARG A 474 -22.32 17.08 9.31
CA ARG A 474 -22.99 16.82 10.58
C ARG A 474 -23.17 15.33 10.81
N GLU A 475 -22.81 14.86 11.99
CA GLU A 475 -23.03 13.49 12.43
C GLU A 475 -24.28 13.42 13.31
N PHE A 476 -24.95 12.27 13.28
CA PHE A 476 -26.00 11.90 14.22
C PHE A 476 -25.96 10.39 14.45
N PRO A 477 -26.55 9.85 15.53
CA PRO A 477 -26.52 8.41 15.79
C PRO A 477 -27.00 7.59 14.58
N GLY A 478 -26.15 6.69 14.08
CA GLY A 478 -26.44 5.80 12.95
C GLY A 478 -26.29 6.41 11.55
N GLY A 479 -25.88 7.68 11.42
CA GLY A 479 -25.78 8.33 10.12
C GLY A 479 -25.07 9.67 10.11
N PHE A 480 -25.17 10.36 8.97
CA PHE A 480 -24.57 11.67 8.79
C PHE A 480 -25.28 12.44 7.66
N LEU A 481 -25.10 13.76 7.65
CA LEU A 481 -25.50 14.66 6.58
C LEU A 481 -24.31 15.51 6.18
N THR A 482 -24.11 15.66 4.87
CA THR A 482 -23.23 16.68 4.33
C THR A 482 -23.88 17.40 3.18
N SER A 483 -23.53 18.67 3.03
CA SER A 483 -23.97 19.49 1.92
C SER A 483 -22.91 20.49 1.54
N GLY A 484 -22.85 20.87 0.27
CA GLY A 484 -21.81 21.76 -0.20
C GLY A 484 -21.93 22.15 -1.65
N LEU A 485 -20.90 22.85 -2.11
CA LEU A 485 -20.72 23.28 -3.48
C LEU A 485 -19.30 22.93 -3.94
N TYR A 486 -19.20 22.41 -5.16
CA TYR A 486 -17.93 22.28 -5.87
C TYR A 486 -18.01 22.87 -7.27
N ARG A 487 -16.89 23.46 -7.69
CA ARG A 487 -16.67 23.94 -9.04
C ARG A 487 -16.09 22.84 -9.90
N VAL A 488 -16.46 22.82 -11.18
CA VAL A 488 -15.93 21.91 -12.20
C VAL A 488 -15.15 22.74 -13.21
N ASP A 489 -13.83 22.53 -13.25
CA ASP A 489 -12.93 23.16 -14.19
C ASP A 489 -12.55 22.16 -15.31
N SER A 490 -12.60 22.61 -16.54
CA SER A 490 -12.09 21.89 -17.72
C SER A 490 -10.68 22.36 -18.01
N CYS A 491 -9.71 21.46 -17.88
CA CYS A 491 -8.28 21.76 -17.91
C CYS A 491 -7.56 21.13 -19.10
N GLY A 492 -6.53 21.83 -19.59
CA GLY A 492 -5.70 21.39 -20.71
C GLY A 492 -6.51 21.30 -22.00
N GLN A 493 -6.95 22.47 -22.46
CA GLN A 493 -7.75 22.59 -23.67
C GLN A 493 -6.94 22.24 -24.92
N TYR A 494 -7.62 21.78 -25.97
CA TYR A 494 -6.97 21.34 -27.20
C TYR A 494 -6.62 22.50 -28.14
N ALA A 495 -7.37 23.61 -28.08
CA ALA A 495 -7.07 24.76 -28.92
C ALA A 495 -5.84 25.51 -28.38
N GLU A 496 -4.95 25.90 -29.29
CA GLU A 496 -3.73 26.63 -28.93
C GLU A 496 -4.07 27.95 -28.23
N GLY A 497 -3.46 28.18 -27.07
CA GLY A 497 -3.62 29.41 -26.29
C GLY A 497 -4.93 29.50 -25.49
N GLU A 498 -5.79 28.48 -25.53
CA GLU A 498 -7.02 28.45 -24.73
C GLU A 498 -6.70 28.13 -23.26
N SER A 499 -7.25 28.93 -22.35
CA SER A 499 -7.07 28.73 -20.91
C SER A 499 -8.03 27.68 -20.36
N ASP A 500 -7.67 27.12 -19.21
CA ASP A 500 -8.63 26.35 -18.41
C ASP A 500 -9.88 27.19 -18.12
N GLU A 501 -11.05 26.55 -18.15
CA GLU A 501 -12.34 27.23 -17.97
C GLU A 501 -13.18 26.54 -16.89
N CYS A 502 -13.86 27.34 -16.06
CA CYS A 502 -14.91 26.83 -15.18
C CYS A 502 -16.14 26.51 -16.05
N VAL A 503 -16.54 25.23 -16.07
CA VAL A 503 -17.65 24.76 -16.90
C VAL A 503 -18.96 24.65 -16.13
N ALA A 504 -18.91 24.35 -14.84
CA ALA A 504 -20.12 24.21 -14.02
C ALA A 504 -19.85 24.42 -12.53
N GLU A 505 -20.91 24.78 -11.83
CA GLU A 505 -21.02 24.69 -10.38
C GLU A 505 -22.03 23.61 -10.01
N VAL A 506 -21.69 22.77 -9.03
CA VAL A 506 -22.56 21.72 -8.54
C VAL A 506 -22.82 21.94 -7.06
N ARG A 507 -24.11 22.01 -6.69
CA ARG A 507 -24.57 21.96 -5.30
C ARG A 507 -25.06 20.56 -5.00
N LEU A 508 -24.65 20.03 -3.86
CA LEU A 508 -24.94 18.65 -3.50
C LEU A 508 -25.25 18.53 -2.01
N ALA A 509 -26.21 17.67 -1.67
CA ALA A 509 -26.43 17.17 -0.32
C ALA A 509 -26.48 15.63 -0.34
N PHE A 510 -25.84 15.02 0.65
CA PHE A 510 -25.78 13.57 0.83
C PHE A 510 -26.05 13.23 2.29
N ALA A 511 -27.02 12.36 2.54
CA ALA A 511 -27.39 11.92 3.88
C ALA A 511 -27.37 10.40 3.98
N ALA A 512 -26.63 9.85 4.93
CA ALA A 512 -26.77 8.46 5.35
C ALA A 512 -27.79 8.39 6.48
N LEU A 513 -28.91 7.69 6.26
CA LEU A 513 -29.98 7.58 7.25
C LEU A 513 -29.63 6.56 8.35
N PRO A 514 -30.24 6.66 9.55
CA PRO A 514 -30.01 5.74 10.68
C PRO A 514 -30.56 4.32 10.50
N ASP A 515 -31.25 4.04 9.40
CA ASP A 515 -31.92 2.76 9.13
C ASP A 515 -30.98 1.63 8.71
N ASP A 516 -29.66 1.88 8.67
CA ASP A 516 -28.63 0.94 8.22
C ASP A 516 -28.91 0.36 6.82
N ALA A 517 -29.51 1.18 5.94
CA ALA A 517 -29.88 0.77 4.59
C ALA A 517 -29.78 1.92 3.56
N THR A 518 -30.20 3.13 3.92
CA THR A 518 -30.57 4.14 2.93
C THR A 518 -29.62 5.34 2.93
N VAL A 519 -29.19 5.77 1.74
CA VAL A 519 -28.62 7.10 1.53
C VAL A 519 -29.54 7.94 0.65
N LEU A 520 -29.62 9.24 0.94
CA LEU A 520 -30.32 10.22 0.12
C LEU A 520 -29.29 11.15 -0.53
N GLY A 521 -29.35 11.27 -1.85
CA GLY A 521 -28.50 12.18 -2.62
C GLY A 521 -29.37 13.19 -3.38
N LEU A 522 -29.09 14.47 -3.19
CA LEU A 522 -29.72 15.59 -3.91
C LEU A 522 -28.61 16.40 -4.55
N GLN A 523 -28.74 16.70 -5.85
CA GLN A 523 -27.75 17.50 -6.54
C GLN A 523 -28.38 18.36 -7.63
N THR A 524 -27.82 19.55 -7.81
CA THR A 524 -28.17 20.47 -8.89
C THR A 524 -26.90 21.04 -9.47
N ALA A 525 -26.78 21.01 -10.79
CA ALA A 525 -25.67 21.61 -11.50
C ALA A 525 -26.14 22.76 -12.37
N ARG A 526 -25.32 23.81 -12.45
CA ARG A 526 -25.52 24.94 -13.36
C ARG A 526 -24.23 25.18 -14.11
N THR A 527 -24.31 25.30 -15.44
CA THR A 527 -23.15 25.71 -16.24
C THR A 527 -22.77 27.14 -15.87
N ALA A 528 -21.47 27.40 -15.72
CA ALA A 528 -20.98 28.72 -15.33
C ALA A 528 -21.22 29.74 -16.46
N ASN A 529 -21.01 29.31 -17.72
CA ASN A 529 -21.17 30.11 -18.93
C ASN A 529 -21.74 29.25 -20.08
N ARG A 530 -21.73 29.79 -21.31
CA ARG A 530 -21.97 29.01 -22.53
C ARG A 530 -20.74 28.15 -22.82
N VAL A 531 -20.82 26.86 -22.46
CA VAL A 531 -19.69 25.92 -22.54
C VAL A 531 -20.04 24.70 -23.38
N PHE A 532 -19.03 24.03 -23.93
CA PHE A 532 -19.20 22.76 -24.62
C PHE A 532 -18.91 21.61 -23.66
N LEU A 533 -19.89 20.72 -23.47
CA LEU A 533 -19.76 19.57 -22.58
C LEU A 533 -19.62 18.29 -23.38
N ARG A 534 -18.65 17.45 -23.00
CA ARG A 534 -18.45 16.11 -23.57
C ARG A 534 -19.24 15.04 -22.84
N GLU A 535 -19.46 15.22 -21.54
CA GLU A 535 -20.10 14.22 -20.68
C GLU A 535 -20.90 14.91 -19.57
N ILE A 536 -22.13 14.43 -19.34
CA ILE A 536 -22.95 14.78 -18.18
C ILE A 536 -23.57 13.49 -17.64
N LYS A 537 -23.31 13.19 -16.37
CA LYS A 537 -23.95 12.09 -15.63
C LYS A 537 -24.57 12.63 -14.35
N GLY A 538 -25.81 12.20 -14.09
CA GLY A 538 -26.58 12.51 -12.89
C GLY A 538 -26.00 11.81 -11.66
N LEU A 539 -26.73 10.87 -11.04
CA LEU A 539 -26.29 10.18 -9.81
C LEU A 539 -24.85 9.65 -9.88
N ASN A 540 -24.41 9.24 -11.08
CA ASN A 540 -23.08 8.67 -11.33
C ASN A 540 -22.75 7.51 -10.37
N LEU A 541 -23.73 6.62 -10.19
CA LEU A 541 -23.54 5.37 -9.45
C LEU A 541 -22.68 4.44 -10.30
N ASN A 542 -21.42 4.31 -9.91
CA ASN A 542 -20.49 3.37 -10.51
C ASN A 542 -20.50 2.08 -9.68
N ILE A 543 -20.78 0.97 -10.35
CA ILE A 543 -20.71 -0.38 -9.77
C ILE A 543 -19.80 -1.21 -10.67
N PRO A 544 -18.70 -1.78 -10.15
CA PRO A 544 -17.84 -2.64 -10.93
C PRO A 544 -18.59 -3.85 -11.51
N ASN A 545 -18.23 -4.21 -12.74
CA ASN A 545 -18.65 -5.43 -13.40
C ASN A 545 -17.39 -6.22 -13.78
N ASP A 546 -16.98 -7.16 -12.95
CA ASP A 546 -15.66 -7.79 -13.02
C ASP A 546 -15.69 -9.25 -12.54
N ILE A 547 -14.52 -9.87 -12.48
CA ILE A 547 -14.38 -11.29 -12.16
C ILE A 547 -14.98 -11.68 -10.80
N TRP A 548 -15.11 -10.75 -9.85
CA TRP A 548 -15.59 -11.06 -8.51
C TRP A 548 -17.11 -11.14 -8.43
N ASN A 549 -17.82 -10.65 -9.46
CA ASN A 549 -19.26 -10.77 -9.64
C ASN A 549 -19.66 -11.54 -10.92
N GLY A 550 -18.69 -12.21 -11.56
CA GLY A 550 -18.92 -12.96 -12.79
C GLY A 550 -19.26 -12.08 -14.00
N GLY A 551 -18.92 -10.79 -13.96
CA GLY A 551 -19.23 -9.83 -15.02
C GLY A 551 -20.74 -9.63 -15.22
N ARG A 552 -21.55 -9.81 -14.17
CA ARG A 552 -23.00 -9.58 -14.22
C ARG A 552 -23.49 -8.74 -13.04
N ARG A 553 -24.43 -7.84 -13.32
CA ARG A 553 -25.19 -7.06 -12.33
C ARG A 553 -26.66 -7.04 -12.71
N THR A 554 -27.53 -7.16 -11.70
CA THR A 554 -28.97 -6.98 -11.86
C THR A 554 -29.36 -5.62 -11.35
N LEU A 555 -29.95 -4.80 -12.20
CA LEU A 555 -30.52 -3.50 -11.83
C LEU A 555 -32.03 -3.65 -11.75
N HIS A 556 -32.61 -3.36 -10.59
CA HIS A 556 -34.04 -3.16 -10.44
C HIS A 556 -34.30 -1.66 -10.47
N SER A 557 -35.12 -1.23 -11.41
CA SER A 557 -35.63 0.14 -11.44
C SER A 557 -37.14 0.04 -11.53
N ASP A 558 -37.82 0.76 -10.65
CA ASP A 558 -39.25 1.01 -10.80
C ASP A 558 -39.41 1.95 -12.01
N ARG A 559 -39.47 1.38 -13.22
CA ARG A 559 -40.01 2.08 -14.38
C ARG A 559 -41.51 1.84 -14.36
N ASP A 560 -42.23 2.79 -13.79
CA ASP A 560 -43.42 3.43 -14.37
C ASP A 560 -43.98 4.43 -13.35
N GLY A 561 -43.78 5.71 -13.66
CA GLY A 561 -44.38 6.86 -13.00
C GLY A 561 -44.45 8.01 -13.99
#